data_AF-A0A401P807-F1
#
_entry.id   AF-A0A401P807-F1
#
_cell.length_a   1.000
_cell.length_b   1.000
_cell.length_c   1.000
_cell.angle_alpha   90.00
_cell.angle_beta   90.00
_cell.angle_gamma   90.00
#
_symmetry.space_group_name_H-M   'P 1'
#
loop_
_entity.id
_entity.type
_entity.pdbx_description
1 polymer ?
#
loop_
_entity_poly.entity_id
_entity_poly.type
_entity_poly.pdbx_seq_one_letter_code
_entity_poly.pdbx_strand_id
1 'polypeptide(L)'
;MREGGTSQRVGEPLQQTKLQTVWAIPHSGCQSLPLVSMFLCSLPRVAGSSSRSFLRRPLPLPHRAAMAVSVQLQPSPDSLFDQPLRVRVSGLAPLQQVTMKAWLRDEKEQLFRSSALYLADARGHLDLAHSPALGGHYTGTQPMGLVWSLSPHTPFTRLVKRDVASSPLSLHIEVFDGHWSLEQLPHQPLATSTNQRWFMKKGVSRIPVRDGRVRGTLFIPPGNGPFPGVITVNEIQGGLPESRASLLANHGFTTLALAYWRYEDLPEDVINFDLGYFKEAVNFLKQHPKVKGPGIGAMGISKGADLVLSMASFLPDVLAAVVINGCTTSAIFGLCFNNKLVSAGLGYTISRVQIADSGVADIFELVNEVNKDCMMPIENAEGTILFVVGEDDKNWNSRFFAAEAIKRLKEHGKDNFEILSYPGAGHFLDPPFFPFCYASYHMVVGMPARWGGNAKDHSSAQEDLWPKVQEFLQKVLNQ
;
A
#
# COMPACT_ATOMS: atom_id res chain seq x y z
N MET A 1 35.47 -35.65 54.55
CA MET A 1 35.65 -34.36 53.85
C MET A 1 34.44 -34.14 52.97
N ARG A 2 33.90 -32.92 52.97
CA ARG A 2 32.55 -32.56 52.51
C ARG A 2 32.41 -32.61 50.99
N GLU A 3 31.34 -33.23 50.52
CA GLU A 3 30.73 -32.97 49.22
C GLU A 3 29.87 -31.70 49.31
N GLY A 4 29.93 -30.84 48.31
CA GLY A 4 29.12 -29.63 48.19
C GLY A 4 28.73 -29.42 46.73
N GLY A 5 27.49 -29.82 46.40
CA GLY A 5 26.87 -29.50 45.12
C GLY A 5 26.29 -28.09 45.11
N THR A 6 26.43 -27.41 43.98
CA THR A 6 25.72 -26.16 43.68
C THR A 6 24.89 -26.34 42.42
N SER A 7 23.58 -26.44 42.64
CA SER A 7 22.51 -26.33 41.65
C SER A 7 22.39 -24.87 41.19
N GLN A 8 22.49 -24.63 39.89
CA GLN A 8 22.13 -23.35 39.27
C GLN A 8 20.62 -23.37 38.95
N ARG A 9 19.91 -22.39 39.54
CA ARG A 9 18.48 -22.16 39.35
C ARG A 9 18.19 -21.68 37.93
N VAL A 10 17.21 -22.34 37.33
CA VAL A 10 16.46 -21.90 36.16
C VAL A 10 15.64 -20.67 36.55
N GLY A 11 15.75 -19.58 35.78
CA GLY A 11 14.94 -18.38 35.93
C GLY A 11 13.60 -18.54 35.24
N GLU A 12 12.51 -18.27 35.97
CA GLU A 12 11.14 -18.17 35.45
C GLU A 12 10.95 -16.90 34.59
N PRO A 13 10.03 -16.92 33.60
CA PRO A 13 9.70 -15.74 32.81
C PRO A 13 8.72 -14.79 33.53
N LEU A 14 9.02 -13.50 33.46
CA LEU A 14 8.23 -12.38 33.99
C LEU A 14 6.84 -12.30 33.34
N GLN A 15 5.81 -12.29 34.17
CA GLN A 15 4.41 -12.02 33.80
C GLN A 15 4.25 -10.60 33.22
N GLN A 16 3.62 -10.52 32.05
CA GLN A 16 3.13 -9.26 31.48
C GLN A 16 1.88 -8.78 32.22
N THR A 17 1.99 -7.64 32.92
CA THR A 17 0.86 -6.92 33.51
C THR A 17 0.10 -6.14 32.43
N LYS A 18 -1.19 -6.46 32.28
CA LYS A 18 -2.16 -5.70 31.47
C LYS A 18 -2.46 -4.36 32.14
N LEU A 19 -2.16 -3.25 31.47
CA LEU A 19 -2.70 -1.94 31.81
C LEU A 19 -3.91 -1.65 30.89
N GLN A 20 -5.11 -1.71 31.45
CA GLN A 20 -6.33 -1.19 30.86
C GLN A 20 -6.40 0.31 31.13
N THR A 21 -6.47 1.14 30.09
CA THR A 21 -6.79 2.56 30.21
C THR A 21 -8.23 2.79 29.80
N VAL A 22 -9.06 3.17 30.78
CA VAL A 22 -10.45 3.59 30.63
C VAL A 22 -10.46 5.09 30.35
N TRP A 23 -11.01 5.50 29.20
CA TRP A 23 -11.41 6.90 28.98
C TRP A 23 -12.94 6.97 29.01
N ALA A 24 -13.47 7.55 30.08
CA ALA A 24 -14.88 7.88 30.23
C ALA A 24 -15.12 9.33 29.76
N ILE A 25 -16.09 9.52 28.87
CA ILE A 25 -16.63 10.81 28.44
C ILE A 25 -17.92 11.07 29.23
N PRO A 26 -18.15 12.26 29.81
CA PRO A 26 -19.48 12.64 30.25
C PRO A 26 -20.21 13.50 29.20
N HIS A 27 -21.42 13.05 28.85
CA HIS A 27 -22.47 13.85 28.23
C HIS A 27 -23.30 14.58 29.29
N SER A 28 -23.61 15.85 29.05
CA SER A 28 -24.79 16.60 29.52
C SER A 28 -24.74 17.98 28.83
N GLY A 29 -25.80 18.65 28.39
CA GLY A 29 -27.24 18.46 28.50
C GLY A 29 -27.88 19.86 28.38
N CYS A 30 -28.67 20.06 27.32
CA CYS A 30 -29.86 20.93 27.16
C CYS A 30 -30.00 22.23 27.98
N GLN A 31 -30.31 23.36 27.31
CA GLN A 31 -31.46 24.24 27.64
C GLN A 31 -31.70 25.33 26.58
N SER A 32 -32.95 25.80 26.53
CA SER A 32 -33.63 26.45 25.40
C SER A 32 -34.39 27.72 25.83
N LEU A 33 -34.59 28.66 24.87
CA LEU A 33 -35.65 29.71 24.74
C LEU A 33 -35.52 31.01 25.58
N PRO A 34 -36.22 32.14 25.23
CA PRO A 34 -37.20 32.38 24.14
C PRO A 34 -37.01 33.68 23.28
N LEU A 35 -37.91 33.81 22.30
CA LEU A 35 -38.22 34.94 21.41
C LEU A 35 -38.65 36.24 22.12
N VAL A 36 -38.44 37.38 21.44
CA VAL A 36 -39.34 38.55 21.48
C VAL A 36 -39.59 39.09 20.07
N SER A 37 -40.87 39.22 19.72
CA SER A 37 -41.41 39.85 18.52
C SER A 37 -41.92 41.25 18.87
N MET A 38 -41.75 42.24 17.99
CA MET A 38 -42.58 43.44 17.97
C MET A 38 -42.84 43.93 16.54
N PHE A 39 -44.04 44.47 16.37
CA PHE A 39 -44.81 44.73 15.16
C PHE A 39 -44.63 46.15 14.59
N LEU A 40 -44.95 46.27 13.28
CA LEU A 40 -45.63 47.36 12.54
C LEU A 40 -45.02 48.77 12.44
N CYS A 41 -44.85 49.26 11.21
CA CYS A 41 -45.82 50.21 10.59
C CYS A 41 -45.47 50.52 9.12
N SER A 42 -46.49 50.93 8.36
CA SER A 42 -46.52 51.01 6.90
C SER A 42 -46.82 52.44 6.41
N LEU A 43 -46.22 52.81 5.26
CA LEU A 43 -46.68 53.74 4.18
C LEU A 43 -46.66 55.28 4.43
N PRO A 44 -46.72 56.17 3.38
CA PRO A 44 -46.45 56.04 1.92
C PRO A 44 -45.62 57.19 1.24
N ARG A 45 -45.22 56.90 -0.02
CA ARG A 45 -44.88 57.73 -1.23
C ARG A 45 -44.73 59.26 -1.17
N VAL A 46 -43.72 59.77 -1.91
CA VAL A 46 -43.83 60.95 -2.80
C VAL A 46 -43.01 60.74 -4.08
N ALA A 47 -43.61 61.11 -5.22
CA ALA A 47 -43.03 61.10 -6.56
C ALA A 47 -42.25 62.40 -6.85
N GLY A 48 -41.13 62.30 -7.57
CA GLY A 48 -40.38 63.45 -8.08
C GLY A 48 -39.79 63.15 -9.45
N SER A 49 -40.39 63.72 -10.48
CA SER A 49 -39.90 63.70 -11.87
C SER A 49 -38.70 64.62 -12.04
N SER A 50 -37.59 64.12 -12.58
CA SER A 50 -36.61 64.99 -13.24
C SER A 50 -35.98 64.28 -14.44
N SER A 51 -36.10 64.95 -15.58
CA SER A 51 -35.60 64.59 -16.90
C SER A 51 -34.07 64.71 -16.98
N ARG A 52 -33.36 63.64 -17.37
CA ARG A 52 -31.96 63.72 -17.81
C ARG A 52 -31.64 62.72 -18.94
N SER A 53 -31.35 63.28 -20.10
CA SER A 53 -30.37 62.87 -21.13
C SER A 53 -30.20 61.38 -21.46
N PHE A 54 -30.64 60.99 -22.67
CA PHE A 54 -30.25 59.75 -23.34
C PHE A 54 -28.79 59.81 -23.79
N LEU A 55 -27.87 59.29 -22.96
CA LEU A 55 -26.61 58.74 -23.44
C LEU A 55 -26.84 57.25 -23.72
N ARG A 56 -26.71 56.82 -24.98
CA ARG A 56 -26.72 55.41 -25.36
C ARG A 56 -25.59 54.69 -24.60
N ARG A 57 -25.95 53.93 -23.57
CA ARG A 57 -25.07 52.93 -22.97
C ARG A 57 -24.75 51.87 -24.04
N PRO A 58 -23.51 51.40 -24.17
CA PRO A 58 -23.24 50.19 -24.93
C PRO A 58 -24.10 49.07 -24.36
N LEU A 59 -24.77 48.29 -25.22
CA LEU A 59 -25.40 47.04 -24.83
C LEU A 59 -24.35 46.21 -24.06
N PRO A 60 -24.67 45.65 -22.88
CA PRO A 60 -23.78 44.69 -22.27
C PRO A 60 -23.59 43.57 -23.28
N LEU A 61 -22.34 43.29 -23.65
CA LEU A 61 -21.99 42.02 -24.28
C LEU A 61 -22.65 40.91 -23.45
N PRO A 62 -23.24 39.89 -24.08
CA PRO A 62 -23.86 38.82 -23.32
C PRO A 62 -22.81 38.31 -22.34
N HIS A 63 -23.08 38.47 -21.03
CA HIS A 63 -22.30 37.79 -20.01
C HIS A 63 -22.38 36.32 -20.37
N ARG A 64 -21.29 35.80 -20.93
CA ARG A 64 -21.09 34.36 -21.09
C ARG A 64 -21.32 33.83 -19.68
N ALA A 65 -22.44 33.13 -19.45
CA ALA A 65 -22.74 32.56 -18.16
C ALA A 65 -21.48 31.81 -17.72
N ALA A 66 -20.91 32.19 -16.57
CA ALA A 66 -19.73 31.53 -16.07
C ALA A 66 -20.06 30.04 -15.98
N MET A 67 -19.36 29.22 -16.77
CA MET A 67 -19.53 27.77 -16.70
C MET A 67 -19.22 27.36 -15.28
N ALA A 68 -20.11 26.56 -14.66
CA ALA A 68 -19.84 26.02 -13.34
C ALA A 68 -18.52 25.26 -13.37
N VAL A 69 -17.68 25.45 -12.34
CA VAL A 69 -16.43 24.71 -12.20
C VAL A 69 -16.77 23.22 -12.11
N SER A 70 -16.04 22.38 -12.85
CA SER A 70 -16.26 20.94 -12.87
C SER A 70 -14.94 20.19 -12.80
N VAL A 71 -14.90 19.11 -12.00
CA VAL A 71 -13.79 18.15 -11.97
C VAL A 71 -14.17 16.93 -12.78
N GLN A 72 -13.31 16.55 -13.72
CA GLN A 72 -13.47 15.34 -14.52
C GLN A 72 -12.39 14.34 -14.12
N LEU A 73 -12.82 13.13 -13.78
CA LEU A 73 -11.96 11.99 -13.47
C LEU A 73 -12.09 10.97 -14.62
N GLN A 74 -10.97 10.40 -15.08
CA GLN A 74 -10.98 9.39 -16.15
C GLN A 74 -9.97 8.27 -15.84
N PRO A 75 -10.40 7.00 -15.76
CA PRO A 75 -11.78 6.51 -15.91
C PRO A 75 -12.73 6.97 -14.78
N SER A 76 -14.05 6.96 -15.03
CA SER A 76 -15.09 7.36 -14.08
C SER A 76 -16.41 6.62 -14.38
N PRO A 77 -17.26 6.34 -13.37
CA PRO A 77 -17.04 6.63 -11.94
C PRO A 77 -16.12 5.62 -11.25
N ASP A 78 -15.83 4.50 -11.90
CA ASP A 78 -15.05 3.39 -11.36
C ASP A 78 -13.72 3.22 -12.09
N SER A 79 -12.69 2.77 -11.38
CA SER A 79 -11.43 2.31 -11.95
C SER A 79 -10.74 1.33 -11.02
N LEU A 80 -9.78 0.55 -11.53
CA LEU A 80 -8.96 -0.30 -10.66
C LEU A 80 -8.00 0.54 -9.82
N PHE A 81 -7.70 0.07 -8.62
CA PHE A 81 -6.82 0.78 -7.68
C PHE A 81 -5.46 1.09 -8.30
N ASP A 82 -4.86 0.11 -9.00
CA ASP A 82 -3.57 0.17 -9.67
C ASP A 82 -3.61 0.82 -11.07
N GLN A 83 -4.75 1.37 -11.49
CA GLN A 83 -4.89 2.08 -12.76
C GLN A 83 -4.66 3.59 -12.58
N PRO A 84 -3.95 4.29 -13.49
CA PRO A 84 -3.86 5.75 -13.45
C PRO A 84 -5.24 6.43 -13.55
N LEU A 85 -5.37 7.59 -12.93
CA LEU A 85 -6.56 8.44 -12.96
C LEU A 85 -6.19 9.82 -13.53
N ARG A 86 -6.71 10.16 -14.72
CA ARG A 86 -6.54 11.50 -15.27
C ARG A 86 -7.55 12.44 -14.62
N VAL A 87 -7.04 13.54 -14.06
CA VAL A 87 -7.83 14.56 -13.38
C VAL A 87 -7.76 15.85 -14.19
N ARG A 88 -8.92 16.43 -14.54
CA ARG A 88 -9.01 17.73 -15.20
C ARG A 88 -10.04 18.61 -14.52
N VAL A 89 -9.80 19.92 -14.55
CA VAL A 89 -10.74 20.93 -14.07
C VAL A 89 -11.05 21.89 -15.21
N SER A 90 -12.32 22.25 -15.36
CA SER A 90 -12.78 23.24 -16.34
C SER A 90 -13.76 24.22 -15.71
N GLY A 91 -13.97 25.37 -16.35
CA GLY A 91 -14.87 26.41 -15.84
C GLY A 91 -14.22 27.38 -14.85
N LEU A 92 -12.89 27.33 -14.70
CA LEU A 92 -12.14 28.30 -13.89
C LEU A 92 -11.99 29.62 -14.67
N ALA A 93 -11.67 30.71 -13.96
CA ALA A 93 -11.20 31.93 -14.60
C ALA A 93 -9.77 31.72 -15.17
N PRO A 94 -9.38 32.44 -16.24
CA PRO A 94 -8.01 32.42 -16.73
C PRO A 94 -7.01 32.72 -15.62
N LEU A 95 -5.97 31.89 -15.48
CA LEU A 95 -4.94 32.03 -14.43
C LEU A 95 -5.51 32.05 -13.00
N GLN A 96 -6.68 31.44 -12.77
CA GLN A 96 -7.23 31.32 -11.42
C GLN A 96 -6.31 30.43 -10.57
N GLN A 97 -5.97 30.91 -9.38
CA GLN A 97 -5.29 30.12 -8.36
C GLN A 97 -6.29 29.16 -7.73
N VAL A 98 -5.94 27.89 -7.65
CA VAL A 98 -6.79 26.88 -7.01
C VAL A 98 -5.98 25.96 -6.11
N THR A 99 -6.62 25.50 -5.05
CA THR A 99 -6.11 24.40 -4.21
C THR A 99 -6.92 23.16 -4.51
N MET A 100 -6.25 22.08 -4.89
CA MET A 100 -6.87 20.78 -5.01
C MET A 100 -6.59 19.96 -3.77
N LYS A 101 -7.61 19.30 -3.25
CA LYS A 101 -7.52 18.37 -2.13
C LYS A 101 -8.00 17.00 -2.60
N ALA A 102 -7.28 15.96 -2.23
CA ALA A 102 -7.75 14.60 -2.35
C ALA A 102 -7.89 13.97 -0.95
N TRP A 103 -8.89 13.12 -0.77
CA TRP A 103 -9.04 12.36 0.46
C TRP A 103 -9.80 11.04 0.24
N LEU A 104 -9.57 10.10 1.14
CA LEU A 104 -10.32 8.85 1.26
C LEU A 104 -10.36 8.40 2.73
N ARG A 105 -11.26 7.48 3.04
CA ARG A 105 -11.23 6.71 4.29
C ARG A 105 -10.97 5.25 3.98
N ASP A 106 -10.17 4.60 4.81
CA ASP A 106 -9.98 3.16 4.74
C ASP A 106 -11.10 2.40 5.48
N GLU A 107 -11.03 1.08 5.52
CA GLU A 107 -12.04 0.22 6.17
C GLU A 107 -12.08 0.36 7.71
N LYS A 108 -11.11 1.07 8.30
CA LYS A 108 -11.08 1.43 9.72
C LYS A 108 -11.45 2.88 9.95
N GLU A 109 -12.08 3.52 8.97
CA GLU A 109 -12.46 4.93 8.96
C GLU A 109 -11.30 5.91 9.13
N GLN A 110 -10.05 5.45 8.92
CA GLN A 110 -8.87 6.31 9.02
C GLN A 110 -8.83 7.24 7.80
N LEU A 111 -8.73 8.54 8.05
CA LEU A 111 -8.69 9.56 7.01
C LEU A 111 -7.29 9.67 6.42
N PHE A 112 -7.20 9.57 5.09
CA PHE A 112 -6.02 9.90 4.31
C PHE A 112 -6.32 11.11 3.44
N ARG A 113 -5.40 12.08 3.39
CA ARG A 113 -5.60 13.33 2.65
C ARG A 113 -4.29 13.87 2.06
N SER A 114 -4.42 14.61 0.97
CA SER A 114 -3.34 15.33 0.31
C SER A 114 -3.88 16.63 -0.27
N SER A 115 -2.97 17.55 -0.61
CA SER A 115 -3.30 18.76 -1.34
C SER A 115 -2.17 19.24 -2.23
N ALA A 116 -2.53 19.96 -3.29
CA ALA A 116 -1.59 20.65 -4.15
C ALA A 116 -2.18 21.97 -4.68
N LEU A 117 -1.30 22.94 -4.88
CA LEU A 117 -1.61 24.28 -5.37
C LEU A 117 -1.40 24.36 -6.88
N TYR A 118 -2.32 24.99 -7.60
CA TYR A 118 -2.26 25.08 -9.06
C TYR A 118 -2.68 26.45 -9.58
N LEU A 119 -2.37 26.69 -10.85
CA LEU A 119 -2.84 27.82 -11.64
C LEU A 119 -3.55 27.28 -12.89
N ALA A 120 -4.77 27.74 -13.17
CA ALA A 120 -5.46 27.41 -14.41
C ALA A 120 -4.72 28.00 -15.63
N ASP A 121 -4.88 27.37 -16.80
CA ASP A 121 -4.38 27.91 -18.05
C ASP A 121 -5.17 29.18 -18.49
N ALA A 122 -4.74 29.82 -19.57
CA ALA A 122 -5.39 31.02 -20.10
C ALA A 122 -6.85 30.81 -20.56
N ARG A 123 -7.30 29.55 -20.66
CA ARG A 123 -8.67 29.17 -21.02
C ARG A 123 -9.51 28.77 -19.80
N GLY A 124 -8.93 28.80 -18.59
CA GLY A 124 -9.63 28.36 -17.37
C GLY A 124 -9.67 26.84 -17.21
N HIS A 125 -8.67 26.14 -17.73
CA HIS A 125 -8.54 24.68 -17.62
C HIS A 125 -7.32 24.28 -16.79
N LEU A 126 -7.43 23.16 -16.10
CA LEU A 126 -6.33 22.48 -15.42
C LEU A 126 -6.31 21.03 -15.87
N ASP A 127 -5.16 20.50 -16.25
CA ASP A 127 -4.95 19.08 -16.53
C ASP A 127 -3.72 18.62 -15.79
N LEU A 128 -3.87 17.78 -14.76
CA LEU A 128 -2.77 17.41 -13.86
C LEU A 128 -1.65 16.66 -14.60
N ALA A 129 -1.92 16.15 -15.81
CA ALA A 129 -0.89 15.57 -16.67
C ALA A 129 0.08 16.60 -17.27
N HIS A 130 -0.28 17.88 -17.29
CA HIS A 130 0.45 18.95 -17.96
C HIS A 130 0.65 20.20 -17.08
N SER A 131 -0.18 20.36 -16.04
CA SER A 131 -0.14 21.48 -15.12
C SER A 131 0.70 21.12 -13.89
N PRO A 132 1.84 21.78 -13.64
CA PRO A 132 2.67 21.49 -12.48
C PRO A 132 2.00 21.98 -11.19
N ALA A 133 2.11 21.17 -10.13
CA ALA A 133 1.80 21.61 -8.78
C ALA A 133 2.84 22.64 -8.32
N LEU A 134 2.38 23.76 -7.78
CA LEU A 134 3.20 24.89 -7.34
C LEU A 134 3.63 24.76 -5.86
N GLY A 135 2.97 23.89 -5.11
CA GLY A 135 3.19 23.68 -3.68
C GLY A 135 2.17 22.71 -3.10
N GLY A 136 2.28 22.42 -1.81
CA GLY A 136 1.46 21.44 -1.10
C GLY A 136 2.27 20.18 -0.76
N HIS A 137 1.64 19.02 -0.84
CA HIS A 137 2.26 17.72 -0.51
C HIS A 137 3.28 17.26 -1.56
N TYR A 138 3.26 17.87 -2.75
CA TYR A 138 4.22 17.63 -3.82
C TYR A 138 4.27 18.85 -4.76
N THR A 139 5.28 18.86 -5.64
CA THR A 139 5.48 19.91 -6.65
C THR A 139 5.81 19.31 -8.02
N GLY A 140 5.70 20.14 -9.06
CA GLY A 140 5.97 19.73 -10.44
C GLY A 140 4.82 18.96 -11.08
N THR A 141 5.04 18.50 -12.32
CA THR A 141 4.02 17.77 -13.08
C THR A 141 3.96 16.32 -12.61
N GLN A 142 2.97 16.01 -11.77
CA GLN A 142 2.76 14.70 -11.15
C GLN A 142 1.28 14.31 -11.35
N PRO A 143 0.93 13.59 -12.43
CA PRO A 143 -0.47 13.32 -12.77
C PRO A 143 -1.25 12.61 -11.65
N MET A 144 -0.58 11.68 -10.96
CA MET A 144 -1.12 10.92 -9.83
C MET A 144 -0.69 11.46 -8.46
N GLY A 145 -0.12 12.68 -8.44
CA GLY A 145 0.40 13.31 -7.23
C GLY A 145 -0.59 13.36 -6.08
N LEU A 146 -1.84 13.73 -6.36
CA LEU A 146 -2.90 13.77 -5.36
C LEU A 146 -3.18 12.41 -4.70
N VAL A 147 -2.96 11.30 -5.42
CA VAL A 147 -3.27 9.95 -4.93
C VAL A 147 -2.10 9.38 -4.15
N TRP A 148 -0.89 9.38 -4.74
CA TRP A 148 0.25 8.75 -4.08
C TRP A 148 0.76 9.53 -2.87
N SER A 149 0.51 10.85 -2.82
CA SER A 149 0.87 11.72 -1.69
C SER A 149 -0.18 11.77 -0.58
N LEU A 150 -1.22 10.93 -0.65
CA LEU A 150 -2.17 10.77 0.46
C LEU A 150 -1.41 10.42 1.74
N SER A 151 -1.61 11.22 2.79
CA SER A 151 -0.97 11.01 4.08
C SER A 151 -2.04 10.75 5.15
N PRO A 152 -1.77 9.89 6.13
CA PRO A 152 -2.75 9.60 7.17
C PRO A 152 -2.91 10.83 8.07
N HIS A 153 -4.15 11.15 8.43
CA HIS A 153 -4.43 12.17 9.44
C HIS A 153 -3.94 11.72 10.82
N THR A 154 -4.14 10.43 11.16
CA THR A 154 -3.59 9.79 12.35
C THR A 154 -2.14 9.37 12.08
N PRO A 155 -1.13 9.93 12.77
CA PRO A 155 0.26 9.55 12.54
C PRO A 155 0.51 8.05 12.60
N PHE A 156 1.48 7.57 11.83
CA PHE A 156 1.95 6.17 11.82
C PHE A 156 0.90 5.12 11.38
N THR A 157 -0.14 5.56 10.67
CA THR A 157 -1.19 4.71 10.13
C THR A 157 -0.90 4.32 8.69
N ARG A 158 -0.89 3.01 8.39
CA ARG A 158 -0.82 2.48 7.02
C ARG A 158 -2.23 2.24 6.48
N LEU A 159 -2.45 2.54 5.21
CA LEU A 159 -3.73 2.31 4.54
C LEU A 159 -4.05 0.81 4.51
N VAL A 160 -5.23 0.43 5.00
CA VAL A 160 -5.67 -0.97 5.04
C VAL A 160 -6.77 -1.23 4.03
N LYS A 161 -6.58 -2.29 3.22
CA LYS A 161 -7.64 -2.88 2.39
C LYS A 161 -7.69 -4.40 2.61
N ARG A 162 -8.76 -4.89 3.26
CA ARG A 162 -9.02 -6.31 3.54
C ARG A 162 -10.14 -6.86 2.64
N ASP A 163 -11.25 -6.14 2.51
CA ASP A 163 -12.37 -6.57 1.65
C ASP A 163 -12.15 -6.12 0.20
N VAL A 164 -11.41 -6.91 -0.57
CA VAL A 164 -11.08 -6.58 -1.97
C VAL A 164 -12.23 -6.75 -2.95
N ALA A 165 -13.32 -7.44 -2.55
CA ALA A 165 -14.37 -7.86 -3.46
C ALA A 165 -15.66 -7.05 -3.34
N SER A 166 -16.03 -6.63 -2.14
CA SER A 166 -17.37 -6.09 -1.88
C SER A 166 -17.39 -4.56 -1.82
N SER A 167 -16.25 -3.93 -1.61
CA SER A 167 -16.15 -2.47 -1.45
C SER A 167 -14.93 -1.86 -2.16
N PRO A 168 -15.08 -0.72 -2.86
CA PRO A 168 -13.97 0.07 -3.34
C PRO A 168 -13.40 0.97 -2.23
N LEU A 169 -12.29 1.66 -2.52
CA LEU A 169 -11.94 2.89 -1.79
C LEU A 169 -12.50 4.10 -2.54
N SER A 170 -13.31 4.91 -1.87
CA SER A 170 -13.86 6.15 -2.45
C SER A 170 -12.83 7.28 -2.36
N LEU A 171 -12.26 7.65 -3.51
CA LEU A 171 -11.35 8.78 -3.64
C LEU A 171 -12.16 10.04 -3.98
N HIS A 172 -12.12 11.04 -3.11
CA HIS A 172 -12.77 12.33 -3.30
C HIS A 172 -11.73 13.37 -3.73
N ILE A 173 -12.04 14.12 -4.79
CA ILE A 173 -11.26 15.25 -5.28
C ILE A 173 -12.10 16.52 -5.15
N GLU A 174 -11.55 17.53 -4.49
CA GLU A 174 -12.19 18.82 -4.22
C GLU A 174 -11.31 19.95 -4.76
N VAL A 175 -11.94 20.97 -5.34
CA VAL A 175 -11.27 22.17 -5.85
C VAL A 175 -11.73 23.39 -5.07
N PHE A 176 -10.80 24.19 -4.55
CA PHE A 176 -11.08 25.40 -3.81
C PHE A 176 -10.49 26.62 -4.51
N ASP A 177 -11.16 27.76 -4.40
CA ASP A 177 -10.70 29.04 -4.95
C ASP A 177 -9.55 29.60 -4.10
N GLY A 178 -8.43 29.95 -4.73
CA GLY A 178 -7.24 30.46 -4.06
C GLY A 178 -6.25 29.38 -3.60
N HIS A 179 -5.09 29.83 -3.12
CA HIS A 179 -4.06 28.98 -2.53
C HIS A 179 -4.18 28.93 -1.01
N TRP A 180 -4.47 27.75 -0.47
CA TRP A 180 -4.71 27.52 0.95
C TRP A 180 -3.80 26.42 1.50
N SER A 181 -3.45 26.52 2.77
CA SER A 181 -2.96 25.36 3.50
C SER A 181 -4.12 24.39 3.77
N LEU A 182 -3.82 23.09 3.89
CA LEU A 182 -4.84 22.05 4.07
C LEU A 182 -5.73 22.28 5.30
N GLU A 183 -5.18 22.88 6.37
CA GLU A 183 -5.90 23.15 7.62
C GLU A 183 -6.72 24.45 7.60
N GLN A 184 -6.56 25.27 6.56
CA GLN A 184 -7.24 26.56 6.39
C GLN A 184 -8.22 26.54 5.22
N LEU A 185 -8.54 25.36 4.67
CA LEU A 185 -9.45 25.26 3.53
C LEU A 185 -10.85 25.79 3.88
N PRO A 186 -11.47 26.57 2.98
CA PRO A 186 -12.87 26.96 3.11
C PRO A 186 -13.79 25.75 3.22
N HIS A 187 -14.99 25.94 3.81
CA HIS A 187 -15.95 24.85 3.94
C HIS A 187 -16.53 24.36 2.61
N GLN A 188 -16.65 25.25 1.62
CA GLN A 188 -17.32 24.95 0.37
C GLN A 188 -16.32 24.90 -0.79
N PRO A 189 -16.14 23.74 -1.45
CA PRO A 189 -15.37 23.66 -2.68
C PRO A 189 -16.14 24.28 -3.86
N LEU A 190 -15.39 24.76 -4.85
CA LEU A 190 -15.90 25.16 -6.16
C LEU A 190 -16.53 23.98 -6.92
N ALA A 191 -15.92 22.81 -6.78
CA ALA A 191 -16.36 21.57 -7.40
C ALA A 191 -15.82 20.35 -6.65
N THR A 192 -16.56 19.25 -6.72
CA THR A 192 -16.18 17.95 -6.16
C THR A 192 -16.43 16.86 -7.19
N SER A 193 -15.57 15.84 -7.19
CA SER A 193 -15.82 14.59 -7.90
C SER A 193 -15.30 13.41 -7.08
N THR A 194 -15.96 12.26 -7.21
CA THR A 194 -15.56 11.01 -6.55
C THR A 194 -15.25 9.95 -7.59
N ASN A 195 -14.24 9.14 -7.32
CA ASN A 195 -13.93 7.93 -8.09
C ASN A 195 -13.85 6.73 -7.15
N GLN A 196 -14.47 5.62 -7.55
CA GLN A 196 -14.43 4.36 -6.81
C GLN A 196 -13.24 3.52 -7.30
N ARG A 197 -12.27 3.29 -6.41
CA ARG A 197 -11.05 2.53 -6.71
C ARG A 197 -11.21 1.08 -6.27
N TRP A 198 -11.45 0.19 -7.22
CA TRP A 198 -11.72 -1.22 -7.01
C TRP A 198 -10.45 -2.07 -7.00
N PHE A 199 -10.41 -3.10 -6.15
CA PHE A 199 -9.30 -4.06 -6.09
C PHE A 199 -9.55 -5.31 -6.94
N MET A 200 -10.80 -5.51 -7.36
CA MET A 200 -11.21 -6.66 -8.16
C MET A 200 -12.09 -6.18 -9.32
N LYS A 201 -11.69 -6.47 -10.56
CA LYS A 201 -12.51 -6.15 -11.75
C LYS A 201 -13.71 -7.09 -11.84
N LYS A 202 -14.77 -6.62 -12.48
CA LYS A 202 -15.96 -7.43 -12.77
C LYS A 202 -15.59 -8.73 -13.50
N GLY A 203 -16.09 -9.86 -12.99
CA GLY A 203 -15.87 -11.19 -13.57
C GLY A 203 -14.68 -11.95 -13.01
N VAL A 204 -13.80 -11.32 -12.22
CA VAL A 204 -12.82 -12.07 -11.41
C VAL A 204 -13.58 -12.82 -10.32
N SER A 205 -13.29 -14.11 -10.17
CA SER A 205 -13.84 -14.93 -9.10
C SER A 205 -12.93 -14.87 -7.88
N ARG A 206 -13.52 -14.71 -6.68
CA ARG A 206 -12.83 -14.80 -5.40
C ARG A 206 -13.34 -16.03 -4.65
N ILE A 207 -12.46 -16.99 -4.37
CA ILE A 207 -12.81 -18.28 -3.80
C ILE A 207 -11.95 -18.52 -2.55
N PRO A 208 -12.52 -18.50 -1.34
CA PRO A 208 -11.79 -18.90 -0.13
C PRO A 208 -11.30 -20.35 -0.25
N VAL A 209 -10.04 -20.58 0.10
CA VAL A 209 -9.38 -21.89 0.02
C VAL A 209 -9.24 -22.47 1.41
N ARG A 210 -9.77 -23.69 1.57
CA ARG A 210 -9.67 -24.49 2.79
C ARG A 210 -9.37 -25.94 2.41
N ASP A 211 -8.17 -26.17 1.87
CA ASP A 211 -7.74 -27.46 1.32
C ASP A 211 -6.63 -28.07 2.18
N GLY A 212 -6.94 -29.17 2.89
CA GLY A 212 -6.04 -29.69 3.92
C GLY A 212 -5.66 -28.61 4.94
N ARG A 213 -4.35 -28.37 5.12
CA ARG A 213 -3.83 -27.29 5.97
C ARG A 213 -3.84 -25.93 5.28
N VAL A 214 -3.90 -25.87 3.95
CA VAL A 214 -3.76 -24.64 3.16
C VAL A 214 -4.95 -23.72 3.44
N ARG A 215 -4.63 -22.48 3.85
CA ARG A 215 -5.57 -21.38 4.03
C ARG A 215 -5.19 -20.21 3.15
N GLY A 216 -6.16 -19.69 2.41
CA GLY A 216 -5.92 -18.58 1.51
C GLY A 216 -7.17 -18.18 0.73
N THR A 217 -6.96 -17.36 -0.29
CA THR A 217 -8.01 -16.95 -1.22
C THR A 217 -7.49 -17.05 -2.64
N LEU A 218 -8.19 -17.83 -3.46
CA LEU A 218 -7.91 -18.00 -4.88
C LEU A 218 -8.68 -16.94 -5.67
N PHE A 219 -7.98 -16.22 -6.53
CA PHE A 219 -8.55 -15.30 -7.50
C PHE A 219 -8.37 -15.84 -8.91
N ILE A 220 -9.47 -15.92 -9.67
CA ILE A 220 -9.46 -16.46 -11.04
C ILE A 220 -9.93 -15.36 -12.00
N PRO A 221 -9.13 -15.01 -13.03
CA PRO A 221 -9.54 -14.08 -14.07
C PRO A 221 -10.80 -14.55 -14.82
N PRO A 222 -11.63 -13.64 -15.35
CA PRO A 222 -12.72 -14.02 -16.23
C PRO A 222 -12.19 -14.68 -17.51
N GLY A 223 -12.93 -15.66 -18.03
CA GLY A 223 -12.64 -16.34 -19.30
C GLY A 223 -12.35 -17.83 -19.18
N ASN A 224 -11.99 -18.43 -20.31
CA ASN A 224 -11.85 -19.88 -20.41
C ASN A 224 -10.57 -20.40 -19.73
N GLY A 225 -9.53 -19.58 -19.60
CA GLY A 225 -8.22 -20.02 -19.11
C GLY A 225 -7.62 -21.12 -20.00
N PRO A 226 -6.64 -21.89 -19.49
CA PRO A 226 -5.97 -21.69 -18.21
C PRO A 226 -5.09 -20.43 -18.21
N PHE A 227 -4.69 -19.98 -17.03
CA PHE A 227 -3.88 -18.78 -16.81
C PHE A 227 -2.59 -19.14 -16.06
N PRO A 228 -1.51 -18.35 -16.17
CA PRO A 228 -0.36 -18.48 -15.29
C PRO A 228 -0.76 -18.43 -13.81
N GLY A 229 -0.28 -19.38 -13.01
CA GLY A 229 -0.59 -19.49 -11.58
C GLY A 229 0.45 -18.77 -10.73
N VAL A 230 0.04 -17.93 -9.77
CA VAL A 230 0.95 -17.21 -8.87
C VAL A 230 0.52 -17.28 -7.41
N ILE A 231 1.41 -17.70 -6.51
CA ILE A 231 1.20 -17.57 -5.06
C ILE A 231 1.73 -16.22 -4.59
N THR A 232 0.97 -15.47 -3.80
CA THR A 232 1.45 -14.25 -3.13
C THR A 232 1.60 -14.47 -1.63
N VAL A 233 2.78 -14.15 -1.10
CA VAL A 233 3.11 -14.25 0.33
C VAL A 233 3.47 -12.86 0.87
N ASN A 234 2.71 -12.36 1.84
CA ASN A 234 2.91 -11.01 2.37
C ASN A 234 3.89 -10.99 3.55
N GLU A 235 4.12 -9.80 4.11
CA GLU A 235 4.91 -9.57 5.31
C GLU A 235 4.38 -10.28 6.57
N ILE A 236 5.21 -10.30 7.63
CA ILE A 236 4.90 -10.93 8.92
C ILE A 236 3.96 -10.08 9.80
N GLN A 237 2.77 -9.81 9.29
CA GLN A 237 1.69 -9.17 10.05
C GLN A 237 0.65 -10.19 10.56
N GLY A 238 0.60 -11.38 9.95
CA GLY A 238 -0.47 -12.34 10.16
C GLY A 238 -1.73 -12.00 9.38
N GLY A 239 -2.71 -12.91 9.41
CA GLY A 239 -3.94 -12.79 8.65
C GLY A 239 -3.75 -13.11 7.16
N LEU A 240 -4.62 -12.55 6.33
CA LEU A 240 -4.65 -12.80 4.89
C LEU A 240 -4.82 -11.48 4.10
N PRO A 241 -3.74 -10.76 3.77
CA PRO A 241 -3.81 -9.63 2.86
C PRO A 241 -4.06 -10.10 1.41
N GLU A 242 -5.10 -9.57 0.78
CA GLU A 242 -5.56 -10.02 -0.55
C GLU A 242 -5.34 -9.01 -1.67
N SER A 243 -4.93 -7.77 -1.34
CA SER A 243 -4.84 -6.66 -2.31
C SER A 243 -3.92 -6.98 -3.48
N ARG A 244 -2.71 -7.49 -3.22
CA ARG A 244 -1.75 -7.85 -4.28
C ARG A 244 -2.26 -8.97 -5.18
N ALA A 245 -2.82 -10.03 -4.59
CA ALA A 245 -3.33 -11.18 -5.33
C ALA A 245 -4.52 -10.81 -6.23
N SER A 246 -5.48 -10.07 -5.68
CA SER A 246 -6.66 -9.60 -6.41
C SER A 246 -6.30 -8.66 -7.56
N LEU A 247 -5.38 -7.71 -7.32
CA LEU A 247 -4.91 -6.81 -8.37
C LEU A 247 -4.15 -7.57 -9.47
N LEU A 248 -3.29 -8.52 -9.11
CA LEU A 248 -2.58 -9.33 -10.10
C LEU A 248 -3.56 -10.21 -10.92
N ALA A 249 -4.64 -10.72 -10.32
CA ALA A 249 -5.67 -11.46 -11.06
C ALA A 249 -6.43 -10.60 -12.09
N ASN A 250 -6.49 -9.27 -11.88
CA ASN A 250 -7.02 -8.36 -12.89
C ASN A 250 -6.17 -8.35 -14.18
N HIS A 251 -4.91 -8.78 -14.11
CA HIS A 251 -3.94 -8.80 -15.21
C HIS A 251 -3.69 -10.21 -15.80
N GLY A 252 -4.63 -11.13 -15.60
CA GLY A 252 -4.64 -12.41 -16.31
C GLY A 252 -3.87 -13.55 -15.63
N PHE A 253 -3.66 -13.45 -14.31
CA PHE A 253 -3.06 -14.49 -13.49
C PHE A 253 -4.10 -15.18 -12.61
N THR A 254 -4.06 -16.50 -12.48
CA THR A 254 -4.77 -17.17 -11.38
C THR A 254 -3.90 -17.06 -10.13
N THR A 255 -4.36 -16.36 -9.09
CA THR A 255 -3.52 -16.04 -7.94
C THR A 255 -4.03 -16.65 -6.65
N LEU A 256 -3.13 -17.11 -5.79
CA LEU A 256 -3.44 -17.57 -4.44
C LEU A 256 -2.82 -16.60 -3.43
N ALA A 257 -3.65 -15.80 -2.77
CA ALA A 257 -3.25 -15.13 -1.54
C ALA A 257 -3.08 -16.20 -0.46
N LEU A 258 -1.86 -16.42 0.01
CA LEU A 258 -1.55 -17.48 0.97
C LEU A 258 -1.40 -16.90 2.37
N ALA A 259 -2.28 -17.32 3.28
CA ALA A 259 -2.05 -17.11 4.70
C ALA A 259 -1.01 -18.13 5.18
N TYR A 260 -0.21 -17.79 6.18
CA TYR A 260 0.76 -18.73 6.74
C TYR A 260 0.96 -18.57 8.26
N TRP A 261 0.26 -17.60 8.87
CA TRP A 261 0.39 -17.26 10.29
C TRP A 261 -0.82 -16.44 10.78
N ARG A 262 -1.30 -16.70 12.01
CA ARG A 262 -2.38 -15.95 12.68
C ARG A 262 -3.61 -15.72 11.79
N TYR A 263 -4.12 -16.78 11.18
CA TYR A 263 -5.30 -16.73 10.33
C TYR A 263 -6.08 -18.05 10.41
N GLU A 264 -7.36 -17.96 10.77
CA GLU A 264 -8.23 -19.13 11.00
C GLU A 264 -7.57 -20.13 11.97
N ASP A 265 -7.35 -21.35 11.54
CA ASP A 265 -6.75 -22.46 12.31
C ASP A 265 -5.24 -22.61 12.09
N LEU A 266 -4.59 -21.64 11.43
CA LEU A 266 -3.13 -21.58 11.33
C LEU A 266 -2.48 -21.21 12.68
N PRO A 267 -1.20 -21.57 12.89
CA PRO A 267 -0.50 -21.27 14.15
C PRO A 267 -0.55 -19.79 14.55
N GLU A 268 -0.77 -19.55 15.84
CA GLU A 268 -0.71 -18.20 16.43
C GLU A 268 0.72 -17.80 16.80
N ASP A 269 1.54 -18.77 17.19
CA ASP A 269 2.95 -18.64 17.53
C ASP A 269 3.80 -19.53 16.63
N VAL A 270 4.92 -18.99 16.13
CA VAL A 270 5.83 -19.72 15.23
C VAL A 270 7.26 -19.47 15.68
N ILE A 271 8.02 -20.55 15.84
CA ILE A 271 9.49 -20.51 16.00
C ILE A 271 10.15 -20.84 14.66
N ASN A 272 9.62 -21.85 13.96
CA ASN A 272 10.08 -22.27 12.65
C ASN A 272 8.89 -22.43 11.70
N PHE A 273 9.00 -21.93 10.48
CA PHE A 273 8.03 -22.18 9.43
C PHE A 273 8.25 -23.56 8.80
N ASP A 274 7.17 -24.27 8.47
CA ASP A 274 7.21 -25.56 7.79
C ASP A 274 7.11 -25.38 6.27
N LEU A 275 8.19 -25.63 5.54
CA LEU A 275 8.20 -25.54 4.07
C LEU A 275 7.26 -26.57 3.42
N GLY A 276 6.89 -27.65 4.13
CA GLY A 276 5.86 -28.60 3.71
C GLY A 276 4.50 -27.93 3.49
N TYR A 277 4.14 -26.93 4.30
CA TYR A 277 2.93 -26.14 4.12
C TYR A 277 2.91 -25.41 2.77
N PHE A 278 4.03 -24.77 2.42
CA PHE A 278 4.15 -24.05 1.16
C PHE A 278 4.17 -25.01 -0.04
N LYS A 279 4.77 -26.20 0.13
CA LYS A 279 4.70 -27.28 -0.88
C LYS A 279 3.26 -27.74 -1.13
N GLU A 280 2.44 -27.87 -0.09
CA GLU A 280 1.01 -28.18 -0.22
C GLU A 280 0.29 -27.08 -1.02
N ALA A 281 0.56 -25.80 -0.72
CA ALA A 281 -0.02 -24.68 -1.47
C ALA A 281 0.41 -24.63 -2.95
N VAL A 282 1.69 -24.91 -3.24
CA VAL A 282 2.21 -25.04 -4.62
C VAL A 282 1.46 -26.14 -5.36
N ASN A 283 1.33 -27.32 -4.74
CA ASN A 283 0.63 -28.45 -5.34
C ASN A 283 -0.86 -28.14 -5.59
N PHE A 284 -1.53 -27.54 -4.60
CA PHE A 284 -2.93 -27.12 -4.72
C PHE A 284 -3.13 -26.19 -5.94
N LEU A 285 -2.32 -25.14 -6.04
CA LEU A 285 -2.46 -24.17 -7.14
C LEU A 285 -2.12 -24.82 -8.49
N LYS A 286 -1.02 -25.56 -8.57
CA LYS A 286 -0.55 -26.22 -9.79
C LYS A 286 -1.56 -27.22 -10.37
N GLN A 287 -2.31 -27.91 -9.51
CA GLN A 287 -3.32 -28.89 -9.91
C GLN A 287 -4.67 -28.27 -10.31
N HIS A 288 -4.87 -26.96 -10.05
CA HIS A 288 -6.13 -26.31 -10.35
C HIS A 288 -6.36 -26.22 -11.87
N PRO A 289 -7.55 -26.58 -12.41
CA PRO A 289 -7.78 -26.69 -13.86
C PRO A 289 -7.69 -25.35 -14.63
N LYS A 290 -7.75 -24.23 -13.91
CA LYS A 290 -7.55 -22.88 -14.48
C LYS A 290 -6.09 -22.40 -14.42
N VAL A 291 -5.16 -23.23 -13.95
CA VAL A 291 -3.72 -22.93 -13.91
C VAL A 291 -3.02 -23.67 -15.04
N LYS A 292 -2.17 -22.96 -15.80
CA LYS A 292 -1.58 -23.46 -17.04
C LYS A 292 -0.53 -24.56 -16.82
N GLY A 293 0.22 -24.50 -15.72
CA GLY A 293 1.37 -25.38 -15.50
C GLY A 293 2.54 -25.09 -16.47
N PRO A 294 3.62 -25.88 -16.44
CA PRO A 294 3.82 -27.09 -15.62
C PRO A 294 4.12 -26.79 -14.13
N GLY A 295 4.50 -25.55 -13.82
CA GLY A 295 4.72 -25.05 -12.46
C GLY A 295 3.97 -23.75 -12.20
N ILE A 296 4.38 -23.03 -11.15
CA ILE A 296 3.77 -21.77 -10.71
C ILE A 296 4.84 -20.69 -10.49
N GLY A 297 4.38 -19.44 -10.44
CA GLY A 297 5.15 -18.32 -9.90
C GLY A 297 4.86 -18.11 -8.42
N ALA A 298 5.80 -17.49 -7.71
CA ALA A 298 5.61 -17.06 -6.34
C ALA A 298 6.15 -15.63 -6.17
N MET A 299 5.42 -14.79 -5.43
CA MET A 299 5.75 -13.38 -5.21
C MET A 299 5.66 -13.05 -3.74
N GLY A 300 6.75 -12.52 -3.18
CA GLY A 300 6.87 -12.25 -1.76
C GLY A 300 7.43 -10.87 -1.47
N ILE A 301 7.06 -10.30 -0.33
CA ILE A 301 7.66 -9.07 0.23
C ILE A 301 8.14 -9.31 1.65
N SER A 302 9.26 -8.69 2.05
CA SER A 302 9.77 -8.79 3.43
C SER A 302 9.96 -10.26 3.82
N LYS A 303 9.48 -10.70 5.00
CA LYS A 303 9.49 -12.13 5.39
C LYS A 303 8.85 -13.06 4.34
N GLY A 304 7.83 -12.60 3.63
CA GLY A 304 7.22 -13.36 2.54
C GLY A 304 8.17 -13.57 1.36
N ALA A 305 9.10 -12.64 1.12
CA ALA A 305 10.13 -12.77 0.10
C ALA A 305 11.17 -13.84 0.47
N ASP A 306 11.58 -13.93 1.74
CA ASP A 306 12.46 -14.99 2.25
C ASP A 306 11.82 -16.37 2.05
N LEU A 307 10.51 -16.47 2.33
CA LEU A 307 9.73 -17.70 2.16
C LEU A 307 9.61 -18.07 0.68
N VAL A 308 9.39 -17.10 -0.21
CA VAL A 308 9.36 -17.34 -1.67
C VAL A 308 10.71 -17.78 -2.19
N LEU A 309 11.81 -17.20 -1.71
CA LEU A 309 13.16 -17.63 -2.05
C LEU A 309 13.46 -19.04 -1.51
N SER A 310 12.96 -19.38 -0.32
CA SER A 310 12.98 -20.75 0.21
C SER A 310 12.21 -21.70 -0.71
N MET A 311 11.00 -21.33 -1.12
CA MET A 311 10.19 -22.14 -2.03
C MET A 311 10.94 -22.39 -3.34
N ALA A 312 11.54 -21.37 -3.94
CA ALA A 312 12.33 -21.51 -5.17
C ALA A 312 13.55 -22.43 -5.00
N SER A 313 14.19 -22.42 -3.84
CA SER A 313 15.41 -23.20 -3.56
C SER A 313 15.13 -24.69 -3.31
N PHE A 314 13.94 -25.05 -2.85
CA PHE A 314 13.61 -26.43 -2.43
C PHE A 314 12.47 -27.07 -3.22
N LEU A 315 11.66 -26.28 -3.92
CA LEU A 315 10.47 -26.75 -4.63
C LEU A 315 10.65 -26.51 -6.15
N PRO A 316 10.95 -27.56 -6.94
CA PRO A 316 11.24 -27.42 -8.37
C PRO A 316 10.04 -26.94 -9.21
N ASP A 317 8.83 -27.00 -8.65
CA ASP A 317 7.61 -26.51 -9.30
C ASP A 317 7.45 -24.98 -9.26
N VAL A 318 8.35 -24.26 -8.57
CA VAL A 318 8.41 -22.80 -8.57
C VAL A 318 9.31 -22.33 -9.70
N LEU A 319 8.69 -21.92 -10.82
CA LEU A 319 9.40 -21.55 -12.03
C LEU A 319 9.82 -20.07 -12.04
N ALA A 320 9.06 -19.22 -11.33
CA ALA A 320 9.31 -17.79 -11.23
C ALA A 320 9.22 -17.34 -9.77
N ALA A 321 10.21 -16.62 -9.27
CA ALA A 321 10.22 -16.09 -7.91
C ALA A 321 10.44 -14.57 -7.93
N VAL A 322 9.49 -13.79 -7.43
CA VAL A 322 9.62 -12.33 -7.28
C VAL A 322 9.87 -12.02 -5.81
N VAL A 323 11.06 -11.51 -5.51
CA VAL A 323 11.60 -11.33 -4.15
C VAL A 323 11.74 -9.83 -3.87
N ILE A 324 10.72 -9.23 -3.23
CA ILE A 324 10.67 -7.80 -2.93
C ILE A 324 11.22 -7.52 -1.54
N ASN A 325 12.32 -6.77 -1.46
CA ASN A 325 12.95 -6.38 -0.19
C ASN A 325 13.13 -7.56 0.77
N GLY A 326 13.55 -8.70 0.22
CA GLY A 326 13.74 -9.94 0.96
C GLY A 326 15.13 -10.08 1.58
N CYS A 327 15.19 -10.93 2.59
CA CYS A 327 16.42 -11.44 3.17
C CYS A 327 16.81 -12.75 2.47
N THR A 328 18.11 -12.94 2.21
CA THR A 328 18.64 -14.17 1.60
C THR A 328 18.86 -15.31 2.59
N THR A 329 18.49 -15.07 3.85
CA THR A 329 18.50 -16.03 4.93
C THR A 329 17.08 -16.19 5.47
N SER A 330 16.85 -17.21 6.30
CA SER A 330 15.65 -17.19 7.12
C SER A 330 15.85 -16.12 8.20
N ALA A 331 15.14 -14.99 8.09
CA ALA A 331 15.29 -13.84 9.00
C ALA A 331 14.98 -14.17 10.48
N ILE A 332 13.92 -13.65 11.09
CA ILE A 332 13.70 -13.83 12.53
C ILE A 332 13.47 -15.29 12.94
N PHE A 333 12.69 -16.02 12.13
CA PHE A 333 12.24 -17.39 12.41
C PHE A 333 13.02 -18.39 11.58
N GLY A 334 13.22 -19.61 12.06
CA GLY A 334 13.84 -20.67 11.27
C GLY A 334 12.89 -21.28 10.24
N LEU A 335 13.42 -22.18 9.43
CA LEU A 335 12.71 -22.92 8.39
C LEU A 335 12.99 -24.41 8.54
N CYS A 336 11.92 -25.19 8.61
CA CYS A 336 11.96 -26.64 8.62
C CYS A 336 11.43 -27.20 7.30
N PHE A 337 11.98 -28.33 6.86
CA PHE A 337 11.42 -29.13 5.78
C PHE A 337 11.54 -30.61 6.11
N ASN A 338 10.44 -31.36 5.98
CA ASN A 338 10.35 -32.76 6.40
C ASN A 338 10.83 -32.98 7.85
N ASN A 339 10.36 -32.13 8.78
CA ASN A 339 10.70 -32.12 10.20
C ASN A 339 12.20 -31.92 10.52
N LYS A 340 13.01 -31.47 9.57
CA LYS A 340 14.42 -31.11 9.78
C LYS A 340 14.58 -29.61 9.63
N LEU A 341 15.35 -29.00 10.51
CA LEU A 341 15.77 -27.61 10.36
C LEU A 341 16.68 -27.51 9.14
N VAL A 342 16.27 -26.73 8.13
CA VAL A 342 17.03 -26.51 6.90
C VAL A 342 17.66 -25.11 6.84
N SER A 343 17.15 -24.17 7.63
CA SER A 343 17.76 -22.87 7.87
C SER A 343 17.41 -22.42 9.28
N ALA A 344 18.42 -22.11 10.09
CA ALA A 344 18.20 -21.43 11.36
C ALA A 344 17.64 -20.01 11.10
N GLY A 345 16.90 -19.47 12.07
CA GLY A 345 16.56 -18.05 12.06
C GLY A 345 17.76 -17.22 12.50
N LEU A 346 18.03 -16.11 11.81
CA LEU A 346 18.99 -15.10 12.27
C LEU A 346 18.62 -14.58 13.67
N GLY A 347 17.33 -14.49 13.97
CA GLY A 347 16.83 -13.85 15.18
C GLY A 347 17.03 -12.33 15.15
N TYR A 348 16.89 -11.69 16.30
CA TYR A 348 16.97 -10.23 16.42
C TYR A 348 17.55 -9.81 17.77
N THR A 349 18.10 -8.59 17.83
CA THR A 349 18.64 -7.99 19.05
C THR A 349 17.99 -6.64 19.31
N ILE A 350 17.06 -6.59 20.28
CA ILE A 350 16.28 -5.36 20.60
C ILE A 350 17.18 -4.20 21.03
N SER A 351 18.30 -4.45 21.70
CA SER A 351 19.23 -3.39 22.13
C SER A 351 19.94 -2.65 20.99
N ARG A 352 19.83 -3.14 19.74
CA ARG A 352 20.34 -2.46 18.54
C ARG A 352 19.34 -1.45 17.96
N VAL A 353 18.09 -1.45 18.42
CA VAL A 353 17.05 -0.51 17.98
C VAL A 353 17.34 0.87 18.57
N GLN A 354 17.35 1.89 17.71
CA GLN A 354 17.49 3.28 18.14
C GLN A 354 16.13 3.97 18.06
N ILE A 355 15.79 4.78 19.07
CA ILE A 355 14.51 5.51 19.08
C ILE A 355 14.83 6.99 18.88
N ALA A 356 14.31 7.58 17.82
CA ALA A 356 14.45 9.02 17.57
C ALA A 356 13.55 9.84 18.50
N ASP A 357 13.85 11.13 18.68
CA ASP A 357 13.04 12.06 19.49
C ASP A 357 11.57 12.12 19.06
N SER A 358 11.29 11.82 17.78
CA SER A 358 9.94 11.68 17.22
C SER A 358 9.13 10.49 17.76
N GLY A 359 9.74 9.59 18.53
CA GLY A 359 9.14 8.34 19.01
C GLY A 359 9.12 7.22 17.96
N VAL A 360 9.78 7.41 16.82
CA VAL A 360 9.91 6.40 15.75
C VAL A 360 11.19 5.59 15.93
N ALA A 361 11.06 4.27 15.90
CA ALA A 361 12.17 3.34 15.96
C ALA A 361 12.90 3.22 14.62
N ASP A 362 14.22 3.19 14.69
CA ASP A 362 15.13 2.73 13.66
C ASP A 362 15.50 1.27 13.92
N ILE A 363 15.05 0.40 13.00
CA ILE A 363 15.16 -1.05 13.13
C ILE A 363 16.15 -1.65 12.14
N PHE A 364 16.92 -0.83 11.43
CA PHE A 364 17.81 -1.29 10.36
C PHE A 364 18.81 -2.35 10.82
N GLU A 365 19.30 -2.23 12.07
CA GLU A 365 20.25 -3.16 12.72
C GLU A 365 19.56 -4.19 13.63
N LEU A 366 18.23 -4.32 13.56
CA LEU A 366 17.44 -5.20 14.44
C LEU A 366 17.76 -6.68 14.20
N VAL A 367 17.83 -7.10 12.93
CA VAL A 367 18.10 -8.49 12.55
C VAL A 367 19.59 -8.76 12.74
N ASN A 368 19.91 -9.93 13.33
CA ASN A 368 21.29 -10.29 13.62
C ASN A 368 22.11 -10.52 12.34
N GLU A 369 23.42 -10.47 12.48
CA GLU A 369 24.35 -10.72 11.39
C GLU A 369 24.20 -12.11 10.78
N VAL A 370 24.42 -12.18 9.47
CA VAL A 370 24.35 -13.42 8.71
C VAL A 370 25.38 -14.42 9.21
N ASN A 371 24.93 -15.63 9.52
CA ASN A 371 25.78 -16.78 9.81
C ASN A 371 25.50 -17.91 8.80
N LYS A 372 26.42 -18.88 8.72
CA LYS A 372 26.33 -19.98 7.73
C LYS A 372 25.10 -20.86 7.90
N ASP A 373 24.59 -21.02 9.13
CA ASP A 373 23.46 -21.90 9.45
C ASP A 373 22.10 -21.31 9.02
N CYS A 374 22.06 -20.01 8.71
CA CYS A 374 20.88 -19.29 8.25
C CYS A 374 20.82 -19.13 6.73
N MET A 375 21.86 -19.54 6.00
CA MET A 375 21.94 -19.34 4.55
C MET A 375 20.99 -20.26 3.80
N MET A 376 20.14 -19.69 2.95
CA MET A 376 19.33 -20.49 2.04
C MET A 376 20.18 -21.00 0.87
N PRO A 377 20.01 -22.26 0.43
CA PRO A 377 20.76 -22.83 -0.68
C PRO A 377 20.15 -22.40 -2.02
N ILE A 378 20.15 -21.10 -2.28
CA ILE A 378 19.52 -20.48 -3.46
C ILE A 378 20.12 -20.94 -4.79
N GLU A 379 21.34 -21.46 -4.78
CA GLU A 379 21.99 -22.11 -5.92
C GLU A 379 21.23 -23.36 -6.40
N ASN A 380 20.34 -23.93 -5.58
CA ASN A 380 19.48 -25.04 -5.96
C ASN A 380 18.21 -24.57 -6.71
N ALA A 381 17.96 -23.25 -6.80
CA ALA A 381 16.83 -22.75 -7.53
C ALA A 381 17.01 -22.98 -9.03
N GLU A 382 16.07 -23.72 -9.62
CA GLU A 382 16.00 -23.93 -11.08
C GLU A 382 15.13 -22.87 -11.78
N GLY A 383 14.12 -22.34 -11.08
CA GLY A 383 13.28 -21.24 -11.57
C GLY A 383 14.05 -19.91 -11.69
N THR A 384 13.51 -18.98 -12.47
CA THR A 384 14.09 -17.63 -12.59
C THR A 384 13.70 -16.74 -11.41
N ILE A 385 14.65 -15.97 -10.88
CA ILE A 385 14.44 -15.10 -9.71
C ILE A 385 14.52 -13.62 -10.12
N LEU A 386 13.48 -12.83 -9.82
CA LEU A 386 13.51 -11.38 -9.91
C LEU A 386 13.73 -10.78 -8.51
N PHE A 387 14.91 -10.24 -8.27
CA PHE A 387 15.21 -9.46 -7.07
C PHE A 387 14.72 -8.03 -7.23
N VAL A 388 14.00 -7.52 -6.23
CA VAL A 388 13.50 -6.15 -6.21
C VAL A 388 13.97 -5.47 -4.93
N VAL A 389 14.66 -4.35 -5.07
CA VAL A 389 15.33 -3.64 -3.96
C VAL A 389 14.89 -2.19 -3.92
N GLY A 390 14.34 -1.76 -2.78
CA GLY A 390 14.32 -0.35 -2.38
C GLY A 390 15.65 0.00 -1.73
N GLU A 391 16.42 0.91 -2.34
CA GLU A 391 17.78 1.19 -1.86
C GLU A 391 17.82 1.97 -0.54
N ASP A 392 16.70 2.59 -0.15
CA ASP A 392 16.56 3.28 1.14
C ASP A 392 15.74 2.47 2.15
N ASP A 393 15.62 1.15 1.98
CA ASP A 393 14.97 0.26 2.95
C ASP A 393 15.56 0.43 4.37
N LYS A 394 14.71 0.74 5.35
CA LYS A 394 15.08 0.90 6.77
C LYS A 394 14.62 -0.25 7.66
N ASN A 395 13.93 -1.25 7.11
CA ASN A 395 13.64 -2.49 7.84
C ASN A 395 14.91 -3.34 7.97
N TRP A 396 15.68 -3.44 6.88
CA TRP A 396 16.99 -4.09 6.83
C TRP A 396 17.72 -3.72 5.53
N ASN A 397 18.95 -4.19 5.35
CA ASN A 397 19.73 -3.94 4.15
C ASN A 397 19.36 -4.87 2.97
N SER A 398 18.21 -4.62 2.34
CA SER A 398 17.72 -5.38 1.17
C SER A 398 18.72 -5.41 0.01
N ARG A 399 19.47 -4.32 -0.20
CA ARG A 399 20.53 -4.23 -1.22
C ARG A 399 21.67 -5.20 -0.95
N PHE A 400 22.14 -5.27 0.31
CA PHE A 400 23.17 -6.22 0.72
C PHE A 400 22.71 -7.66 0.52
N PHE A 401 21.49 -7.99 0.96
CA PHE A 401 20.96 -9.34 0.79
C PHE A 401 20.86 -9.74 -0.68
N ALA A 402 20.27 -8.90 -1.54
CA ALA A 402 20.20 -9.18 -2.98
C ALA A 402 21.61 -9.36 -3.61
N ALA A 403 22.59 -8.54 -3.22
CA ALA A 403 23.95 -8.66 -3.71
C ALA A 403 24.61 -9.99 -3.30
N GLU A 404 24.46 -10.42 -2.05
CA GLU A 404 24.97 -11.71 -1.58
C GLU A 404 24.27 -12.90 -2.26
N ALA A 405 22.96 -12.79 -2.53
CA ALA A 405 22.26 -13.80 -3.32
C ALA A 405 22.84 -13.94 -4.72
N ILE A 406 22.95 -12.82 -5.43
CA ILE A 406 23.45 -12.78 -6.80
C ILE A 406 24.89 -13.29 -6.86
N LYS A 407 25.71 -12.92 -5.88
CA LYS A 407 27.08 -13.44 -5.76
C LYS A 407 27.09 -14.96 -5.63
N ARG A 408 26.30 -15.52 -4.70
CA ARG A 408 26.20 -16.97 -4.49
C ARG A 408 25.70 -17.71 -5.73
N LEU A 409 24.69 -17.18 -6.43
CA LEU A 409 24.20 -17.75 -7.69
C LEU A 409 25.33 -17.80 -8.74
N LYS A 410 26.05 -16.69 -8.95
CA LYS A 410 27.17 -16.62 -9.89
C LYS A 410 28.32 -17.56 -9.53
N GLU A 411 28.67 -17.68 -8.25
CA GLU A 411 29.70 -18.61 -7.76
C GLU A 411 29.37 -20.09 -8.07
N HIS A 412 28.08 -20.41 -8.22
CA HIS A 412 27.59 -21.74 -8.60
C HIS A 412 27.20 -21.84 -10.08
N GLY A 413 27.61 -20.87 -10.91
CA GLY A 413 27.38 -20.90 -12.36
C GLY A 413 25.94 -20.65 -12.78
N LYS A 414 25.11 -20.06 -11.91
CA LYS A 414 23.71 -19.72 -12.19
C LYS A 414 23.60 -18.28 -12.70
N ASP A 415 22.79 -18.09 -13.74
CA ASP A 415 22.46 -16.80 -14.35
C ASP A 415 20.94 -16.56 -14.48
N ASN A 416 20.14 -17.43 -13.87
CA ASN A 416 18.67 -17.40 -13.84
C ASN A 416 18.10 -16.33 -12.89
N PHE A 417 18.63 -15.11 -12.95
CA PHE A 417 18.13 -14.00 -12.14
C PHE A 417 18.12 -12.66 -12.86
N GLU A 418 17.21 -11.79 -12.45
CA GLU A 418 17.10 -10.39 -12.84
C GLU A 418 17.07 -9.52 -11.57
N ILE A 419 17.46 -8.24 -11.66
CA ILE A 419 17.41 -7.30 -10.53
C ILE A 419 16.80 -5.97 -10.96
N LEU A 420 15.90 -5.45 -10.12
CA LEU A 420 15.38 -4.09 -10.17
C LEU A 420 15.74 -3.37 -8.86
N SER A 421 16.46 -2.26 -8.98
CA SER A 421 16.91 -1.46 -7.84
C SER A 421 16.35 -0.05 -7.95
N TYR A 422 15.75 0.45 -6.88
CA TYR A 422 15.03 1.71 -6.84
C TYR A 422 15.63 2.65 -5.79
N PRO A 423 16.46 3.62 -6.22
CA PRO A 423 16.92 4.70 -5.36
C PRO A 423 15.75 5.49 -4.77
N GLY A 424 15.82 5.81 -3.48
CA GLY A 424 14.77 6.58 -2.79
C GLY A 424 13.49 5.80 -2.47
N ALA A 425 13.40 4.52 -2.83
CA ALA A 425 12.33 3.63 -2.39
C ALA A 425 12.69 2.91 -1.09
N GLY A 426 11.66 2.62 -0.29
CA GLY A 426 11.77 2.00 1.04
C GLY A 426 11.27 0.56 1.06
N HIS A 427 10.91 0.07 2.25
CA HIS A 427 10.56 -1.33 2.47
C HIS A 427 9.25 -1.79 1.79
N PHE A 428 8.18 -0.98 1.87
CA PHE A 428 6.84 -1.39 1.40
C PHE A 428 6.53 -1.02 -0.05
N LEU A 429 7.18 -1.71 -1.00
CA LEU A 429 6.84 -1.63 -2.42
C LEU A 429 5.51 -2.36 -2.71
N ASP A 430 4.40 -1.70 -2.35
CA ASP A 430 3.03 -2.14 -2.59
C ASP A 430 2.61 -1.93 -4.06
N PRO A 431 1.46 -2.47 -4.52
CA PRO A 431 0.92 -2.12 -5.84
C PRO A 431 0.78 -0.61 -6.06
N PRO A 432 0.76 -0.13 -7.32
CA PRO A 432 0.75 1.29 -7.63
C PRO A 432 -0.35 2.06 -6.91
N PHE A 433 -0.04 3.31 -6.54
CA PHE A 433 -0.93 4.27 -5.90
C PHE A 433 -1.35 3.93 -4.46
N PHE A 434 -0.79 2.87 -3.85
CA PHE A 434 -0.80 2.77 -2.40
C PHE A 434 -0.01 3.96 -1.83
N PRO A 435 -0.57 4.72 -0.86
CA PRO A 435 0.10 5.91 -0.37
C PRO A 435 1.40 5.58 0.36
N PHE A 436 2.40 6.44 0.19
CA PHE A 436 3.68 6.29 0.86
C PHE A 436 3.54 6.30 2.39
N CYS A 437 4.06 5.27 3.05
CA CYS A 437 4.02 5.12 4.49
C CYS A 437 5.44 5.22 5.06
N TYR A 438 5.82 6.40 5.56
CA TYR A 438 7.14 6.64 6.14
C TYR A 438 7.43 5.77 7.37
N ALA A 439 6.44 5.64 8.27
CA ALA A 439 6.56 4.88 9.50
C ALA A 439 5.20 4.31 9.92
N SER A 440 5.19 3.14 10.54
CA SER A 440 4.00 2.51 11.11
C SER A 440 4.39 1.50 12.17
N TYR A 441 3.41 0.98 12.91
CA TYR A 441 3.63 -0.03 13.94
C TYR A 441 4.41 -1.26 13.40
N HIS A 442 5.51 -1.62 14.07
CA HIS A 442 6.29 -2.82 13.81
C HIS A 442 6.14 -3.82 14.96
N MET A 443 5.65 -5.01 14.65
CA MET A 443 5.18 -5.98 15.66
C MET A 443 6.26 -6.43 16.64
N VAL A 444 7.50 -6.65 16.16
CA VAL A 444 8.58 -7.19 17.01
C VAL A 444 9.05 -6.19 18.04
N VAL A 445 9.09 -4.90 17.69
CA VAL A 445 9.54 -3.82 18.59
C VAL A 445 8.38 -3.20 19.37
N GLY A 446 7.14 -3.47 18.96
CA GLY A 446 5.94 -3.03 19.66
C GLY A 446 5.64 -1.52 19.55
N MET A 447 6.22 -0.83 18.58
CA MET A 447 6.09 0.62 18.40
C MET A 447 6.24 1.04 16.92
N PRO A 448 5.94 2.29 16.54
CA PRO A 448 6.19 2.78 15.19
C PRO A 448 7.65 2.65 14.80
N ALA A 449 7.93 2.06 13.64
CA ALA A 449 9.26 2.00 13.04
C ALA A 449 9.25 2.66 11.66
N ARG A 450 10.40 3.20 11.26
CA ARG A 450 10.59 3.79 9.92
C ARG A 450 10.83 2.70 8.88
N TRP A 451 10.31 2.90 7.68
CA TRP A 451 10.41 1.94 6.57
C TRP A 451 11.33 2.40 5.44
N GLY A 452 11.70 3.68 5.46
CA GLY A 452 12.58 4.29 4.47
C GLY A 452 11.89 4.79 3.22
N GLY A 453 12.68 5.43 2.37
CA GLY A 453 12.27 6.06 1.13
C GLY A 453 11.70 7.46 1.30
N ASN A 454 11.41 8.09 0.16
CA ASN A 454 10.65 9.34 0.09
C ASN A 454 9.43 9.16 -0.83
N ALA A 455 8.38 9.95 -0.61
CA ALA A 455 7.09 9.72 -1.24
C ALA A 455 7.16 9.70 -2.78
N LYS A 456 7.90 10.63 -3.40
CA LYS A 456 7.97 10.74 -4.86
C LYS A 456 8.68 9.55 -5.49
N ASP A 457 9.90 9.24 -5.04
CA ASP A 457 10.71 8.18 -5.64
C ASP A 457 10.11 6.81 -5.32
N HIS A 458 9.58 6.63 -4.11
CA HIS A 458 8.89 5.40 -3.71
C HIS A 458 7.66 5.14 -4.57
N SER A 459 6.81 6.14 -4.79
CA SER A 459 5.61 5.95 -5.62
C SER A 459 5.95 5.73 -7.09
N SER A 460 6.98 6.40 -7.60
CA SER A 460 7.50 6.14 -8.95
C SER A 460 8.02 4.70 -9.09
N ALA A 461 8.70 4.19 -8.05
CA ALA A 461 9.16 2.81 -8.01
C ALA A 461 8.01 1.80 -8.03
N GLN A 462 6.92 2.05 -7.29
CA GLN A 462 5.72 1.19 -7.32
C GLN A 462 5.08 1.16 -8.71
N GLU A 463 4.96 2.31 -9.37
CA GLU A 463 4.40 2.45 -10.72
C GLU A 463 5.25 1.73 -11.78
N ASP A 464 6.58 1.81 -11.70
CA ASP A 464 7.50 1.14 -12.62
C ASP A 464 7.62 -0.37 -12.34
N LEU A 465 7.64 -0.76 -11.06
CA LEU A 465 7.79 -2.15 -10.64
C LEU A 465 6.63 -3.03 -11.10
N TRP A 466 5.40 -2.56 -10.93
CA TRP A 466 4.21 -3.38 -11.14
C TRP A 466 4.08 -3.98 -12.54
N PRO A 467 4.20 -3.21 -13.65
CA PRO A 467 4.18 -3.78 -14.98
C PRO A 467 5.38 -4.70 -15.25
N LYS A 468 6.58 -4.39 -14.72
CA LYS A 468 7.77 -5.24 -14.88
C LYS A 468 7.62 -6.60 -14.19
N VAL A 469 6.99 -6.64 -13.03
CA VAL A 469 6.65 -7.91 -12.35
C VAL A 469 5.67 -8.72 -13.20
N GLN A 470 4.65 -8.08 -13.78
CA GLN A 470 3.70 -8.76 -14.66
C GLN A 470 4.38 -9.31 -15.91
N GLU A 471 5.24 -8.51 -16.55
CA GLU A 471 6.03 -8.93 -17.72
C GLU A 471 6.94 -10.11 -17.38
N PHE A 472 7.67 -10.04 -16.27
CA PHE A 472 8.53 -11.12 -15.78
C PHE A 472 7.74 -12.42 -15.56
N LEU A 473 6.64 -12.35 -14.83
CA LEU A 473 5.80 -13.52 -14.56
C LEU A 473 5.18 -14.08 -15.85
N GLN A 474 4.73 -13.23 -16.78
CA GLN A 474 4.23 -13.67 -18.09
C GLN A 474 5.32 -14.34 -18.92
N LYS A 475 6.52 -13.75 -18.95
CA LYS A 475 7.68 -14.26 -19.69
C LYS A 475 8.07 -15.64 -19.19
N VAL A 476 8.15 -15.86 -17.88
CA VAL A 476 8.63 -17.13 -17.31
C VAL A 476 7.55 -18.21 -17.30
N LEU A 477 6.31 -17.86 -16.98
CA LEU A 477 5.22 -18.84 -16.79
C LEU A 477 4.46 -19.20 -18.08
N ASN A 478 4.79 -18.57 -19.22
CA ASN A 478 4.24 -18.92 -20.51
C ASN A 478 5.20 -19.64 -21.45
N GLN A 479 6.44 -19.88 -21.02
CA GLN A 479 7.43 -20.65 -21.76
C GLN A 479 7.02 -22.10 -21.98
#